data_AF-A0A942SXW0-F1
#
_entry.id   AF-A0A942SXW0-F1
#
_cell.length_a   1.000
_cell.length_b   1.000
_cell.length_c   1.000
_cell.angle_alpha   90.00
_cell.angle_beta   90.00
_cell.angle_gamma   90.00
#
_symmetry.space_group_name_H-M   'P 1'
#
loop_
_entity.id
_entity.type
_entity.pdbx_description
1 polymer ?
#
loop_
_entity_poly.entity_id
_entity_poly.type
_entity_poly.pdbx_seq_one_letter_code
_entity_poly.pdbx_strand_id
1 'polypeptide(L)'
;MASAELSDAEKDQRGGDPVVDAYWTTERLQNATPLEGPALNDEQLRVAADQVAALPETEEISSPPAVPTLPTKEVRTPGPVTKWPTANGKIFFYDPTMKKDYVCSGAVVNSTSKRLVATAGHCVHGGKGGTWHENVIFIPKYSAGSAPYGEFQAARLRTFTDWMNEGPTARGFNSDVAFATMYANASGDLPVNKVGGHGLLTGGSLGSFDGHIFGYPANLDGGAYMYACSRSTGTRLYGLYNFNSVNGCKFGGGASGGPWLANYSNTSALGSIRSVNSFGPSDSVEYIAGPFFRSDVRALWENANGDW
;
A
#
# COMPACT_ATOMS: atom_id res chain seq x y z
N MET A 1 -0.87 -15.26 9.61
CA MET A 1 -1.60 -14.21 8.87
C MET A 1 -3.00 -14.17 9.42
N ALA A 2 -3.63 -13.01 9.44
CA ALA A 2 -5.01 -12.84 9.87
C ALA A 2 -5.83 -12.12 8.77
N SER A 3 -7.15 -12.26 8.83
CA SER A 3 -8.06 -11.62 7.91
C SER A 3 -9.29 -11.08 8.62
N ALA A 4 -9.85 -9.99 8.11
CA ALA A 4 -11.20 -9.54 8.42
C ALA A 4 -12.02 -9.44 7.13
N GLU A 5 -13.22 -10.01 7.16
CA GLU A 5 -14.27 -9.71 6.18
C GLU A 5 -14.90 -8.37 6.56
N LEU A 6 -14.95 -7.44 5.60
CA LEU A 6 -15.63 -6.18 5.79
C LEU A 6 -17.06 -6.33 5.25
N SER A 7 -17.98 -6.45 6.21
CA SER A 7 -19.45 -6.52 6.12
C SER A 7 -20.13 -7.79 5.55
N ASP A 8 -21.17 -8.20 6.27
CA ASP A 8 -22.22 -9.18 5.90
C ASP A 8 -23.53 -8.48 5.47
N ALA A 9 -23.50 -7.15 5.25
CA ALA A 9 -24.69 -6.38 4.87
C ALA A 9 -25.28 -6.88 3.54
N GLU A 10 -26.56 -6.58 3.26
CA GLU A 10 -27.18 -6.86 1.96
C GLU A 10 -26.37 -6.18 0.85
N LYS A 11 -25.42 -6.95 0.29
CA LYS A 11 -24.57 -6.53 -0.82
C LYS A 11 -25.49 -6.09 -1.95
N ASP A 12 -25.21 -4.93 -2.52
CA ASP A 12 -25.94 -4.53 -3.70
C ASP A 12 -25.64 -5.47 -4.87
N GLN A 13 -26.32 -5.30 -6.00
CA GLN A 13 -26.11 -6.15 -7.19
C GLN A 13 -24.66 -6.10 -7.75
N ARG A 14 -23.80 -5.22 -7.23
CA ARG A 14 -22.41 -4.97 -7.61
C ARG A 14 -21.42 -5.61 -6.62
N GLY A 15 -21.93 -6.11 -5.49
CA GLY A 15 -21.18 -6.72 -4.40
C GLY A 15 -20.73 -5.74 -3.31
N GLY A 16 -20.86 -4.44 -3.52
CA GLY A 16 -20.44 -3.41 -2.58
C GLY A 16 -21.47 -3.16 -1.47
N ASP A 17 -21.01 -2.55 -0.38
CA ASP A 17 -21.85 -2.16 0.75
C ASP A 17 -22.36 -0.72 0.54
N PRO A 18 -23.67 -0.49 0.37
CA PRO A 18 -24.25 0.85 0.24
C PRO A 18 -23.95 1.76 1.43
N VAL A 19 -23.67 1.20 2.61
CA VAL A 19 -23.27 1.96 3.81
C VAL A 19 -21.91 2.60 3.60
N VAL A 20 -20.96 1.90 2.95
CA VAL A 20 -19.63 2.46 2.65
C VAL A 20 -19.73 3.55 1.58
N ASP A 21 -20.56 3.36 0.55
CA ASP A 21 -20.85 4.39 -0.46
C ASP A 21 -21.45 5.66 0.19
N ALA A 22 -22.37 5.50 1.13
CA ALA A 22 -22.97 6.61 1.86
C ALA A 22 -22.02 7.25 2.88
N TYR A 23 -21.05 6.49 3.39
CA TYR A 23 -20.06 6.96 4.36
C TYR A 23 -19.10 7.96 3.70
N TRP A 24 -18.54 7.67 2.53
CA TRP A 24 -17.55 8.53 1.88
C TRP A 24 -18.17 9.65 1.05
N THR A 25 -18.53 10.74 1.74
CA THR A 25 -18.88 11.99 1.06
C THR A 25 -17.61 12.72 0.57
N THR A 26 -17.77 13.61 -0.42
CA THR A 26 -16.69 14.53 -0.85
C THR A 26 -16.05 15.27 0.32
N GLU A 27 -16.86 15.70 1.29
CA GLU A 27 -16.38 16.38 2.50
C GLU A 27 -15.49 15.46 3.36
N ARG A 28 -15.90 14.21 3.59
CA ARG A 28 -15.08 13.25 4.35
C ARG A 28 -13.79 12.88 3.62
N LEU A 29 -13.85 12.70 2.29
CA LEU A 29 -12.64 12.48 1.49
C LEU A 29 -11.66 13.67 1.58
N GLN A 30 -12.17 14.90 1.62
CA GLN A 30 -11.34 16.11 1.75
C GLN A 30 -10.78 16.31 3.16
N ASN A 31 -11.54 15.90 4.19
CA ASN A 31 -11.17 16.08 5.60
C ASN A 31 -10.43 14.88 6.21
N ALA A 32 -10.35 13.74 5.50
CA ALA A 32 -9.60 12.58 5.95
C ALA A 32 -8.13 12.93 6.14
N THR A 33 -7.59 12.56 7.31
CA THR A 33 -6.26 13.02 7.71
C THR A 33 -5.16 12.05 7.30
N PRO A 34 -3.96 12.52 6.94
CA PRO A 34 -2.84 11.59 6.74
C PRO A 34 -2.65 10.75 7.99
N LEU A 35 -2.61 9.44 7.83
CA LEU A 35 -2.01 8.64 8.87
C LEU A 35 -0.53 8.99 8.86
N GLU A 36 -0.07 9.67 9.91
CA GLU A 36 1.36 9.78 10.14
C GLU A 36 1.88 8.36 10.34
N GLY A 37 2.83 7.97 9.51
CA GLY A 37 3.43 6.64 9.62
C GLY A 37 4.00 6.52 11.04
N PRO A 38 3.76 5.40 11.74
CA PRO A 38 4.35 5.26 13.05
C PRO A 38 5.86 5.32 12.90
N ALA A 39 6.50 6.14 13.72
CA ALA A 39 7.94 6.31 13.69
C ALA A 39 8.59 5.40 14.72
N LEU A 40 9.76 4.87 14.38
CA LEU A 40 10.64 4.22 15.35
C LEU A 40 11.20 5.30 16.30
N ASN A 41 10.89 5.21 17.58
CA ASN A 41 11.56 6.01 18.62
C ASN A 41 12.84 5.33 19.13
N ASP A 42 13.70 6.09 19.81
CA ASP A 42 15.01 5.61 20.31
C ASP A 42 14.94 4.37 21.22
N GLU A 43 13.81 4.16 21.89
CA GLU A 43 13.57 3.00 22.74
C GLU A 43 13.29 1.74 21.92
N GLN A 44 12.52 1.87 20.84
CA GLN A 44 12.25 0.80 19.87
C GLN A 44 13.48 0.41 19.03
N LEU A 45 14.51 1.26 19.03
CA LEU A 45 15.82 1.02 18.40
C LEU A 45 16.80 0.23 19.29
N ARG A 46 16.54 0.07 20.59
CA ARG A 46 17.48 -0.59 21.53
C ARG A 46 17.16 -2.08 21.74
N VAL A 47 18.08 -2.96 21.31
CA VAL A 47 18.93 -3.86 22.14
C VAL A 47 19.42 -5.11 21.36
N ALA A 48 20.69 -5.43 21.64
CA ALA A 48 21.48 -6.68 21.50
C ALA A 48 21.67 -7.27 20.10
N ALA A 49 22.86 -7.02 19.56
CA ALA A 49 23.46 -7.80 18.50
C ALA A 49 23.77 -9.21 19.02
N ASP A 50 22.97 -10.19 18.61
CA ASP A 50 23.44 -11.54 18.32
C ASP A 50 22.40 -12.27 17.44
N GLN A 51 22.75 -12.42 16.14
CA GLN A 51 22.08 -13.20 15.09
C GLN A 51 20.66 -12.69 14.69
N VAL A 52 20.23 -12.57 13.43
CA VAL A 52 20.36 -13.47 12.28
C VAL A 52 20.29 -12.66 10.98
N ALA A 53 21.26 -12.83 10.08
CA ALA A 53 21.05 -12.53 8.67
C ALA A 53 20.10 -13.59 8.11
N ALA A 54 18.85 -13.24 7.81
CA ALA A 54 18.01 -14.13 7.02
C ALA A 54 18.75 -14.42 5.71
N LEU A 55 19.05 -15.69 5.45
CA LEU A 55 19.73 -16.14 4.24
C LEU A 55 19.06 -15.54 3.00
N PRO A 56 19.81 -15.19 1.94
CA PRO A 56 19.23 -14.70 0.71
C PRO A 56 18.24 -15.74 0.17
N GLU A 57 17.00 -15.32 -0.01
CA GLU A 57 15.96 -16.11 -0.66
C GLU A 57 16.11 -15.93 -2.18
N THR A 58 15.78 -16.95 -2.97
CA THR A 58 15.77 -16.82 -4.43
C THR A 58 14.71 -15.78 -4.83
N GLU A 59 15.09 -14.85 -5.70
CA GLU A 59 14.14 -13.87 -6.24
C GLU A 59 13.10 -14.58 -7.10
N GLU A 60 11.83 -14.26 -6.85
CA GLU A 60 10.70 -14.92 -7.49
C GLU A 60 9.66 -13.90 -7.95
N ILE A 61 9.23 -14.06 -9.20
CA ILE A 61 8.08 -13.34 -9.75
C ILE A 61 6.83 -14.05 -9.27
N SER A 62 6.20 -13.53 -8.22
CA SER A 62 4.93 -14.04 -7.71
C SER A 62 3.78 -13.75 -8.67
N SER A 63 3.79 -12.58 -9.31
CA SER A 63 2.88 -12.27 -10.41
C SER A 63 3.50 -11.28 -11.41
N PRO A 64 3.24 -11.42 -12.72
CA PRO A 64 3.69 -10.43 -13.71
C PRO A 64 2.74 -9.22 -13.75
N PRO A 65 3.20 -8.03 -14.18
CA PRO A 65 2.31 -6.89 -14.42
C PRO A 65 1.26 -7.19 -15.50
N ALA A 66 0.10 -6.56 -15.39
CA ALA A 66 -0.98 -6.62 -16.38
C ALA A 66 -1.44 -5.21 -16.76
N VAL A 67 -1.53 -4.93 -18.06
CA VAL A 67 -2.08 -3.66 -18.58
C VAL A 67 -3.61 -3.64 -18.42
N PRO A 68 -4.23 -2.45 -18.31
CA PRO A 68 -5.69 -2.34 -18.30
C PRO A 68 -6.29 -2.98 -19.55
N THR A 69 -7.41 -3.69 -19.40
CA THR A 69 -8.17 -4.26 -20.52
C THR A 69 -9.33 -3.37 -20.95
N LEU A 70 -9.67 -2.35 -20.15
CA LEU A 70 -10.72 -1.37 -20.42
C LEU A 70 -10.11 -0.04 -20.90
N PRO A 71 -10.84 0.75 -21.72
CA PRO A 71 -10.36 2.05 -22.17
C PRO A 71 -10.13 3.02 -21.01
N THR A 72 -8.93 3.60 -20.92
CA THR A 72 -8.57 4.58 -19.88
C THR A 72 -8.65 6.01 -20.41
N LYS A 73 -9.30 6.93 -19.68
CA LYS A 73 -9.16 8.38 -19.93
C LYS A 73 -7.80 8.86 -19.42
N GLU A 74 -6.93 9.37 -20.30
CA GLU A 74 -5.65 9.94 -19.88
C GLU A 74 -5.85 11.34 -19.25
N VAL A 75 -5.18 11.57 -18.12
CA VAL A 75 -5.06 12.87 -17.45
C VAL A 75 -3.56 13.08 -17.24
N ARG A 76 -3.05 14.22 -17.69
CA ARG A 76 -1.62 14.55 -17.86
C ARG A 76 -1.20 15.63 -16.87
N THR A 77 -0.06 15.46 -16.18
CA THR A 77 0.60 16.46 -15.32
C THR A 77 2.13 16.37 -15.47
N PRO A 78 2.91 17.46 -15.25
CA PRO A 78 4.35 17.52 -15.55
C PRO A 78 5.25 17.09 -14.37
N GLY A 79 6.33 16.35 -14.65
CA GLY A 79 7.38 15.90 -13.71
C GLY A 79 7.91 14.50 -14.08
N PRO A 80 9.08 13.98 -13.60
CA PRO A 80 9.73 12.81 -14.17
C PRO A 80 9.07 11.48 -13.74
N VAL A 81 7.84 11.30 -14.20
CA VAL A 81 7.21 10.09 -14.70
C VAL A 81 6.32 10.60 -15.85
N THR A 82 6.69 10.33 -17.10
CA THR A 82 5.98 10.91 -18.27
C THR A 82 4.55 10.36 -18.41
N LYS A 83 4.28 9.19 -17.81
CA LYS A 83 2.95 8.57 -17.71
C LYS A 83 2.70 8.08 -16.28
N TRP A 84 1.80 8.76 -15.57
CA TRP A 84 1.44 8.39 -14.20
C TRP A 84 0.72 7.03 -14.14
N PRO A 85 1.15 6.11 -13.25
CA PRO A 85 0.56 4.78 -13.14
C PRO A 85 -0.88 4.87 -12.66
N THR A 86 -1.81 4.41 -13.49
CA THR A 86 -3.24 4.31 -13.16
C THR A 86 -3.51 3.28 -12.08
N ALA A 87 -2.63 2.28 -11.94
CA ALA A 87 -2.72 1.23 -10.94
C ALA A 87 -2.41 1.73 -9.51
N ASN A 88 -1.81 2.91 -9.37
CA ASN A 88 -1.54 3.51 -8.06
C ASN A 88 -2.70 4.43 -7.65
N GLY A 89 -2.96 4.50 -6.36
CA GLY A 89 -4.08 5.29 -5.86
C GLY A 89 -3.99 5.61 -4.37
N LYS A 90 -5.00 6.34 -3.92
CA LYS A 90 -5.15 6.76 -2.53
C LYS A 90 -6.12 5.84 -1.82
N ILE A 91 -5.80 5.46 -0.60
CA ILE A 91 -6.66 4.67 0.28
C ILE A 91 -7.28 5.62 1.31
N PHE A 92 -8.58 5.45 1.56
CA PHE A 92 -9.31 6.11 2.64
C PHE A 92 -9.89 5.05 3.56
N PHE A 93 -9.86 5.29 4.86
CA PHE A 93 -10.39 4.36 5.86
C PHE A 93 -10.80 5.10 7.13
N TYR A 94 -11.65 4.48 7.92
CA TYR A 94 -11.98 4.89 9.27
C TYR A 94 -11.21 4.03 10.27
N ASP A 95 -10.56 4.65 11.26
CA ASP A 95 -9.98 3.96 12.40
C ASP A 95 -10.96 4.04 13.59
N PRO A 96 -11.57 2.92 14.02
CA PRO A 96 -12.52 2.92 15.14
C PRO A 96 -11.89 3.21 16.50
N THR A 97 -10.59 2.95 16.65
CA THR A 97 -9.83 3.20 17.88
C THR A 97 -9.62 4.70 18.06
N MET A 98 -9.17 5.35 17.00
CA MET A 98 -8.92 6.80 16.98
C MET A 98 -10.18 7.63 16.67
N LYS A 99 -11.25 6.96 16.23
CA LYS A 99 -12.53 7.54 15.82
C LYS A 99 -12.38 8.61 14.75
N LYS A 100 -11.57 8.35 13.73
CA LYS A 100 -11.20 9.35 12.73
C LYS A 100 -10.98 8.73 11.35
N ASP A 101 -11.26 9.54 10.32
CA ASP A 101 -10.99 9.22 8.92
C ASP A 101 -9.52 9.50 8.59
N TYR A 102 -8.88 8.53 7.93
CA TYR A 102 -7.48 8.57 7.57
C TYR A 102 -7.25 8.27 6.10
N VAL A 103 -6.05 8.65 5.64
CA VAL A 103 -5.57 8.35 4.30
C VAL A 103 -4.23 7.63 4.31
N CYS A 104 -4.10 6.71 3.36
CA CYS A 104 -2.88 6.03 2.96
C CYS A 104 -2.77 6.05 1.42
N SER A 105 -1.79 5.33 0.91
CA SER A 105 -1.58 5.03 -0.50
C SER A 105 -1.63 3.51 -0.72
N GLY A 106 -1.82 3.11 -1.97
CA GLY A 106 -1.77 1.70 -2.35
C GLY A 106 -1.64 1.52 -3.85
N ALA A 107 -1.54 0.27 -4.28
CA ALA A 107 -1.48 -0.06 -5.70
C ALA A 107 -2.16 -1.37 -6.03
N VAL A 108 -2.82 -1.41 -7.18
CA VAL A 108 -3.39 -2.63 -7.74
C VAL A 108 -2.26 -3.59 -8.09
N VAL A 109 -2.34 -4.80 -7.56
CA VAL A 109 -1.42 -5.90 -7.86
C VAL A 109 -2.15 -6.96 -8.68
N ASN A 110 -1.53 -7.41 -9.76
CA ASN A 110 -2.13 -8.40 -10.64
C ASN A 110 -2.21 -9.75 -9.94
N SER A 111 -3.33 -10.42 -10.17
CA SER A 111 -3.68 -11.72 -9.61
C SER A 111 -4.68 -12.44 -10.52
N THR A 112 -5.07 -13.67 -10.20
CA THR A 112 -6.13 -14.36 -10.95
C THR A 112 -7.50 -13.77 -10.62
N SER A 113 -7.73 -13.36 -9.37
CA SER A 113 -8.99 -12.71 -8.95
C SER A 113 -9.19 -11.31 -9.54
N LYS A 114 -8.10 -10.63 -9.97
CA LYS A 114 -8.11 -9.27 -10.54
C LYS A 114 -8.54 -8.16 -9.56
N ARG A 115 -8.56 -8.46 -8.26
CA ARG A 115 -9.18 -7.65 -7.20
C ARG A 115 -8.22 -7.02 -6.20
N LEU A 116 -6.95 -7.36 -6.24
CA LEU A 116 -6.05 -7.08 -5.12
C LEU A 116 -5.42 -5.69 -5.18
N VAL A 117 -5.35 -5.03 -4.02
CA VAL A 117 -4.55 -3.83 -3.78
C VAL A 117 -3.52 -4.13 -2.68
N ALA A 118 -2.26 -3.87 -2.96
CA ALA A 118 -1.17 -3.92 -1.99
C ALA A 118 -1.06 -2.58 -1.23
N THR A 119 -0.82 -2.66 0.07
CA THR A 119 -0.61 -1.50 0.96
C THR A 119 0.19 -1.92 2.20
N ALA A 120 0.36 -1.03 3.18
CA ALA A 120 0.99 -1.33 4.46
C ALA A 120 -0.01 -1.95 5.45
N GLY A 121 0.47 -2.76 6.38
CA GLY A 121 -0.33 -3.36 7.46
C GLY A 121 -1.05 -2.31 8.31
N HIS A 122 -0.37 -1.22 8.64
CA HIS A 122 -0.92 -0.12 9.42
C HIS A 122 -2.02 0.66 8.70
N CYS A 123 -2.10 0.55 7.36
CA CYS A 123 -3.17 1.13 6.56
C CYS A 123 -4.46 0.27 6.56
N VAL A 124 -4.44 -0.92 7.18
CA VAL A 124 -5.63 -1.80 7.28
C VAL A 124 -5.93 -2.24 8.72
N HIS A 125 -4.97 -2.14 9.64
CA HIS A 125 -5.14 -2.50 11.05
C HIS A 125 -4.28 -1.61 11.95
N GLY A 126 -4.80 -1.17 13.09
CA GLY A 126 -4.10 -0.30 14.05
C GLY A 126 -2.92 -0.92 14.82
N GLY A 127 -2.37 -2.06 14.39
CA GLY A 127 -1.33 -2.80 15.12
C GLY A 127 -1.73 -3.28 16.51
N LYS A 128 -0.75 -3.37 17.43
CA LYS A 128 -0.93 -3.87 18.80
C LYS A 128 -1.97 -3.08 19.59
N GLY A 129 -3.01 -3.77 20.03
CA GLY A 129 -4.11 -3.17 20.80
C GLY A 129 -5.08 -2.32 19.96
N GLY A 130 -4.85 -2.23 18.64
CA GLY A 130 -5.79 -1.67 17.67
C GLY A 130 -6.73 -2.72 17.11
N THR A 131 -7.53 -2.30 16.14
CA THR A 131 -8.49 -3.14 15.42
C THR A 131 -8.33 -2.98 13.91
N TRP A 132 -9.06 -3.79 13.14
CA TRP A 132 -9.22 -3.61 11.70
C TRP A 132 -9.87 -2.28 11.40
N HIS A 133 -9.38 -1.61 10.35
CA HIS A 133 -9.99 -0.38 9.87
C HIS A 133 -11.27 -0.67 9.10
N GLU A 134 -12.20 0.27 9.16
CA GLU A 134 -13.52 0.17 8.55
C GLU A 134 -13.64 1.12 7.37
N ASN A 135 -14.70 0.92 6.56
CA ASN A 135 -14.99 1.77 5.40
C ASN A 135 -13.77 1.92 4.48
N VAL A 136 -12.99 0.87 4.27
CA VAL A 136 -11.75 0.97 3.47
C VAL A 136 -12.10 1.04 2.00
N ILE A 137 -11.70 2.13 1.34
CA ILE A 137 -11.83 2.30 -0.12
C ILE A 137 -10.49 2.64 -0.76
N PHE A 138 -10.33 2.27 -2.02
CA PHE A 138 -9.21 2.60 -2.87
C PHE A 138 -9.67 3.40 -4.10
N ILE A 139 -9.03 4.53 -4.34
CA ILE A 139 -9.29 5.41 -5.49
C ILE A 139 -8.04 5.45 -6.38
N PRO A 140 -8.01 4.67 -7.49
CA PRO A 140 -6.91 4.70 -8.43
C PRO A 140 -6.82 6.05 -9.14
N LYS A 141 -5.60 6.54 -9.28
CA LYS A 141 -5.28 7.85 -9.86
C LYS A 141 -6.10 8.99 -9.23
N TYR A 142 -6.31 8.94 -7.92
CA TYR A 142 -6.87 10.07 -7.18
C TYR A 142 -6.08 11.35 -7.48
N SER A 143 -6.79 12.46 -7.70
CA SER A 143 -6.16 13.75 -7.98
C SER A 143 -7.08 14.89 -7.56
N ALA A 144 -6.73 15.60 -6.48
CA ALA A 144 -7.44 16.78 -5.98
C ALA A 144 -8.96 16.58 -5.86
N GLY A 145 -9.39 15.48 -5.25
CA GLY A 145 -10.81 15.13 -5.07
C GLY A 145 -11.41 14.36 -6.24
N SER A 146 -10.70 14.19 -7.36
CA SER A 146 -11.16 13.42 -8.50
C SER A 146 -10.93 11.92 -8.32
N ALA A 147 -11.94 11.12 -8.64
CA ALA A 147 -11.91 9.66 -8.71
C ALA A 147 -12.13 9.18 -10.16
N PRO A 148 -11.15 9.37 -11.07
CA PRO A 148 -11.37 9.22 -12.52
C PRO A 148 -11.70 7.79 -12.98
N TYR A 149 -11.42 6.79 -12.16
CA TYR A 149 -11.73 5.37 -12.43
C TYR A 149 -12.74 4.78 -11.45
N GLY A 150 -13.41 5.64 -10.67
CA GLY A 150 -14.31 5.26 -9.60
C GLY A 150 -13.58 4.81 -8.34
N GLU A 151 -14.37 4.33 -7.39
CA GLU A 151 -13.94 3.91 -6.07
C GLU A 151 -14.11 2.39 -5.96
N PHE A 152 -13.17 1.74 -5.28
CA PHE A 152 -13.19 0.31 -5.04
C PHE A 152 -13.24 0.06 -3.54
N GLN A 153 -14.34 -0.51 -3.07
CA GLN A 153 -14.50 -0.85 -1.66
C GLN A 153 -13.79 -2.17 -1.34
N ALA A 154 -13.14 -2.24 -0.18
CA ALA A 154 -12.53 -3.47 0.29
C ALA A 154 -13.60 -4.45 0.80
N ALA A 155 -13.56 -5.68 0.29
CA ALA A 155 -14.36 -6.81 0.74
C ALA A 155 -13.67 -7.58 1.89
N ARG A 156 -12.35 -7.69 1.81
CA ARG A 156 -11.53 -8.37 2.82
C ARG A 156 -10.20 -7.66 3.00
N LEU A 157 -9.76 -7.54 4.24
CA LEU A 157 -8.44 -7.06 4.60
C LEU A 157 -7.60 -8.22 5.13
N ARG A 158 -6.33 -8.29 4.72
CA ARG A 158 -5.36 -9.26 5.20
C ARG A 158 -4.04 -8.56 5.53
N THR A 159 -3.50 -8.86 6.71
CA THR A 159 -2.16 -8.46 7.13
C THR A 159 -1.55 -9.55 8.01
N PHE A 160 -0.31 -9.34 8.44
CA PHE A 160 0.40 -10.29 9.28
C PHE A 160 -0.03 -10.19 10.75
N THR A 161 -0.09 -11.35 11.39
CA THR A 161 -0.32 -11.46 12.83
C THR A 161 0.79 -10.78 13.63
N ASP A 162 2.02 -10.78 13.11
CA ASP A 162 3.15 -10.07 13.71
C ASP A 162 2.91 -8.55 13.73
N TRP A 163 2.35 -7.95 12.68
CA TRP A 163 1.93 -6.54 12.72
C TRP A 163 0.85 -6.30 13.78
N MET A 164 -0.19 -7.14 13.82
CA MET A 164 -1.28 -7.00 14.80
C MET A 164 -0.83 -7.14 16.25
N ASN A 165 0.18 -7.97 16.52
CA ASN A 165 0.64 -8.26 17.88
C ASN A 165 1.75 -7.33 18.35
N GLU A 166 2.60 -6.87 17.42
CA GLU A 166 3.80 -6.10 17.74
C GLU A 166 3.61 -4.60 17.48
N GLY A 167 2.77 -4.24 16.51
CA GLY A 167 2.56 -2.85 16.10
C GLY A 167 3.88 -2.20 15.63
N PRO A 168 4.14 -0.93 15.95
CA PRO A 168 5.28 -0.19 15.42
C PRO A 168 6.61 -0.49 16.13
N THR A 169 7.00 -1.77 16.19
CA THR A 169 8.33 -2.21 16.59
C THR A 169 9.12 -2.66 15.35
N ALA A 170 10.43 -2.85 15.46
CA ALA A 170 11.21 -3.40 14.34
C ALA A 170 10.63 -4.73 13.80
N ARG A 171 10.13 -5.61 14.68
CA ARG A 171 9.47 -6.85 14.26
C ARG A 171 8.15 -6.58 13.53
N GLY A 172 7.31 -5.70 14.07
CA GLY A 172 6.04 -5.38 13.42
C GLY A 172 6.22 -4.66 12.08
N PHE A 173 7.18 -3.73 11.98
CA PHE A 173 7.53 -3.10 10.69
C PHE A 173 8.05 -4.11 9.66
N ASN A 174 8.77 -5.15 10.07
CA ASN A 174 9.20 -6.21 9.17
C ASN A 174 8.02 -6.96 8.54
N SER A 175 6.84 -6.88 9.17
CA SER A 175 5.59 -7.48 8.72
C SER A 175 4.50 -6.44 8.40
N ASP A 176 4.87 -5.17 8.19
CA ASP A 176 3.94 -4.07 7.89
C ASP A 176 3.54 -4.06 6.40
N VAL A 177 2.86 -5.13 5.99
CA VAL A 177 2.36 -5.35 4.64
C VAL A 177 0.93 -5.85 4.71
N ALA A 178 0.11 -5.41 3.77
CA ALA A 178 -1.26 -5.87 3.63
C ALA A 178 -1.68 -6.02 2.17
N PHE A 179 -2.67 -6.87 1.97
CA PHE A 179 -3.47 -6.90 0.75
C PHE A 179 -4.93 -6.71 1.13
N ALA A 180 -5.60 -5.87 0.35
CA ALA A 180 -7.03 -5.69 0.42
C ALA A 180 -7.66 -6.24 -0.87
N THR A 181 -8.63 -7.14 -0.70
CA THR A 181 -9.41 -7.72 -1.79
C THR A 181 -10.61 -6.81 -2.04
N MET A 182 -10.73 -6.28 -3.25
CA MET A 182 -11.74 -5.28 -3.60
C MET A 182 -12.99 -5.87 -4.24
N TYR A 183 -14.14 -5.27 -3.96
CA TYR A 183 -15.33 -5.40 -4.78
C TYR A 183 -15.13 -4.77 -6.18
N ALA A 184 -16.08 -5.02 -7.09
CA ALA A 184 -16.12 -4.28 -8.34
C ALA A 184 -16.53 -2.82 -8.05
N ASN A 185 -16.10 -1.86 -8.87
CA ASN A 185 -16.54 -0.48 -8.71
C ASN A 185 -18.02 -0.30 -9.12
N ALA A 186 -18.54 0.93 -9.03
CA ALA A 186 -19.92 1.25 -9.42
C ALA A 186 -20.27 0.91 -10.88
N SER A 187 -19.29 0.80 -11.78
CA SER A 187 -19.46 0.37 -13.18
C SER A 187 -19.43 -1.15 -13.36
N GLY A 188 -19.20 -1.93 -12.29
CA GLY A 188 -19.01 -3.37 -12.36
C GLY A 188 -17.61 -3.80 -12.79
N ASP A 189 -16.65 -2.87 -12.86
CA ASP A 189 -15.29 -3.16 -13.29
C ASP A 189 -14.43 -3.70 -12.13
N LEU A 190 -13.56 -4.66 -12.42
CA LEU A 190 -12.53 -5.14 -11.48
C LEU A 190 -11.29 -4.23 -11.52
N PRO A 191 -10.56 -4.06 -10.40
CA PRO A 191 -9.38 -3.19 -10.34
C PRO A 191 -8.38 -3.42 -11.48
N VAL A 192 -7.89 -4.65 -11.67
CA VAL A 192 -6.87 -4.94 -12.68
C VAL A 192 -7.40 -4.69 -14.10
N ASN A 193 -8.66 -5.05 -14.37
CA ASN A 193 -9.26 -4.84 -15.69
C ASN A 193 -9.40 -3.35 -16.00
N LYS A 194 -9.71 -2.53 -14.98
CA LYS A 194 -9.96 -1.09 -15.12
C LYS A 194 -8.69 -0.27 -15.26
N VAL A 195 -7.69 -0.54 -14.43
CA VAL A 195 -6.51 0.34 -14.30
C VAL A 195 -5.18 -0.36 -14.49
N GLY A 196 -5.19 -1.66 -14.83
CA GLY A 196 -4.02 -2.51 -14.82
C GLY A 196 -3.63 -2.95 -13.41
N GLY A 197 -2.60 -3.78 -13.31
CA GLY A 197 -2.03 -4.21 -12.03
C GLY A 197 -0.52 -4.36 -12.16
N HIS A 198 0.21 -3.94 -11.14
CA HIS A 198 1.64 -4.21 -11.04
C HIS A 198 1.89 -5.70 -10.81
N GLY A 199 3.12 -6.15 -11.11
CA GLY A 199 3.56 -7.47 -10.68
C GLY A 199 3.88 -7.48 -9.18
N LEU A 200 4.10 -8.67 -8.63
CA LEU A 200 4.63 -8.87 -7.28
C LEU A 200 5.96 -9.61 -7.39
N LEU A 201 6.98 -9.11 -6.68
CA LEU A 201 8.29 -9.70 -6.64
C LEU A 201 8.75 -9.89 -5.18
N THR A 202 9.15 -11.10 -4.86
CA THR A 202 9.51 -11.55 -3.50
C THR A 202 10.89 -12.22 -3.51
N GLY A 203 11.56 -12.25 -2.37
CA GLY A 203 12.91 -12.78 -2.23
C GLY A 203 13.99 -11.88 -2.85
N GLY A 204 15.13 -12.49 -3.19
CA GLY A 204 16.28 -11.81 -3.78
C GLY A 204 17.17 -11.08 -2.77
N SER A 205 18.05 -10.22 -3.30
CA SER A 205 18.99 -9.44 -2.49
C SER A 205 18.29 -8.36 -1.67
N LEU A 206 18.86 -8.05 -0.51
CA LEU A 206 18.37 -6.99 0.36
C LEU A 206 18.77 -5.62 -0.21
N GLY A 207 17.75 -4.80 -0.46
CA GLY A 207 17.82 -3.34 -0.55
C GLY A 207 18.70 -2.83 -1.68
N SER A 208 18.81 -3.58 -2.77
CA SER A 208 19.59 -3.19 -3.94
C SER A 208 18.77 -3.42 -5.21
N PHE A 209 17.97 -2.42 -5.56
CA PHE A 209 17.28 -2.31 -6.83
C PHE A 209 17.01 -0.84 -7.17
N ASP A 210 16.82 -0.54 -8.45
CA ASP A 210 16.37 0.77 -8.90
C ASP A 210 14.87 0.93 -8.63
N GLY A 211 14.56 1.62 -7.53
CA GLY A 211 13.20 1.78 -7.04
C GLY A 211 12.51 2.99 -7.64
N HIS A 212 11.26 2.79 -8.06
CA HIS A 212 10.30 3.86 -8.33
C HIS A 212 9.24 3.85 -7.23
N ILE A 213 9.32 4.81 -6.32
CA ILE A 213 8.52 4.90 -5.10
C ILE A 213 7.39 5.90 -5.34
N PHE A 214 6.15 5.50 -5.06
CA PHE A 214 4.96 6.33 -5.26
C PHE A 214 4.18 6.51 -3.96
N GLY A 215 3.40 7.59 -3.85
CA GLY A 215 2.48 7.80 -2.74
C GLY A 215 1.78 9.15 -2.79
N TYR A 216 0.90 9.39 -1.82
CA TYR A 216 0.17 10.65 -1.59
C TYR A 216 0.62 11.33 -0.28
N PRO A 217 1.88 11.81 -0.20
CA PRO A 217 2.43 12.45 0.99
C PRO A 217 1.69 13.74 1.32
N ALA A 218 1.08 13.85 2.50
CA ALA A 218 0.29 15.02 2.90
C ALA A 218 1.12 16.28 3.15
N ASN A 219 2.40 16.13 3.45
CA ASN A 219 3.32 17.26 3.54
C ASN A 219 3.61 17.91 2.17
N LEU A 220 3.20 17.29 1.05
CA LEU A 220 3.29 17.84 -0.30
C LEU A 220 1.88 18.04 -0.87
N ASP A 221 1.49 19.29 -1.12
CA ASP A 221 0.15 19.66 -1.62
C ASP A 221 -1.02 19.06 -0.81
N GLY A 222 -0.85 18.86 0.50
CA GLY A 222 -1.89 18.24 1.34
C GLY A 222 -2.22 16.80 0.96
N GLY A 223 -1.40 16.13 0.15
CA GLY A 223 -1.66 14.77 -0.34
C GLY A 223 -2.77 14.75 -1.38
N ALA A 224 -3.04 15.89 -2.03
CA ALA A 224 -4.01 16.00 -3.12
C ALA A 224 -3.54 15.27 -4.38
N TYR A 225 -2.23 15.14 -4.59
CA TYR A 225 -1.63 14.56 -5.78
C TYR A 225 -0.71 13.39 -5.45
N MET A 226 -0.56 12.49 -6.43
CA MET A 226 0.44 11.46 -6.36
C MET A 226 1.82 12.06 -6.63
N TYR A 227 2.78 11.67 -5.81
CA TYR A 227 4.20 11.97 -5.98
C TYR A 227 4.99 10.70 -6.31
N ALA A 228 6.11 10.88 -7.01
CA ALA A 228 7.04 9.81 -7.35
C ALA A 228 8.47 10.19 -6.97
N CYS A 229 9.27 9.17 -6.65
CA CYS A 229 10.69 9.26 -6.37
C CYS A 229 11.41 8.07 -7.01
N SER A 230 12.38 8.34 -7.88
CA SER A 230 13.15 7.29 -8.56
C SER A 230 14.61 7.33 -8.12
N ARG A 231 15.05 6.30 -7.40
CA ARG A 231 16.42 6.21 -6.84
C ARG A 231 16.84 4.75 -6.68
N SER A 232 18.14 4.52 -6.69
CA SER A 232 18.68 3.25 -6.20
C SER A 232 18.37 3.12 -4.71
N THR A 233 17.87 1.96 -4.32
CA THR A 233 17.53 1.65 -2.93
C THR A 233 18.78 1.20 -2.16
N GLY A 234 18.72 1.34 -0.83
CA GLY A 234 19.69 0.81 0.11
C GLY A 234 19.03 -0.10 1.14
N THR A 235 19.84 -0.61 2.07
CA THR A 235 19.38 -1.36 3.23
C THR A 235 19.58 -0.55 4.50
N ARG A 236 18.63 -0.64 5.44
CA ARG A 236 18.76 -0.08 6.78
C ARG A 236 18.42 -1.14 7.83
N LEU A 237 19.28 -1.31 8.83
CA LEU A 237 19.08 -2.27 9.92
C LEU A 237 18.41 -1.58 11.11
N TYR A 238 17.30 -2.14 11.58
CA TYR A 238 16.64 -1.74 12.81
C TYR A 238 16.35 -2.95 13.69
N GLY A 239 16.83 -2.93 14.93
CA GLY A 239 16.90 -4.12 15.76
C GLY A 239 17.67 -5.23 15.03
N LEU A 240 17.00 -6.34 14.75
CA LEU A 240 17.53 -7.48 14.00
C LEU A 240 17.02 -7.57 12.56
N TYR A 241 16.22 -6.60 12.11
CA TYR A 241 15.52 -6.63 10.83
C TYR A 241 16.12 -5.62 9.86
N ASN A 242 16.37 -6.09 8.64
CA ASN A 242 16.77 -5.23 7.55
C ASN A 242 15.50 -4.68 6.87
N PHE A 243 15.59 -3.45 6.36
CA PHE A 243 14.54 -2.79 5.60
C PHE A 243 15.08 -2.22 4.30
N ASN A 244 14.24 -2.18 3.26
CA ASN A 244 14.48 -1.32 2.11
C ASN A 244 14.48 0.14 2.59
N SER A 245 15.42 0.96 2.12
CA SER A 245 15.50 2.38 2.48
C SER A 245 15.85 3.23 1.27
N VAL A 246 15.25 4.41 1.17
CA VAL A 246 15.63 5.42 0.18
C VAL A 246 15.63 6.81 0.82
N ASN A 247 16.71 7.56 0.59
CA ASN A 247 16.86 8.93 1.11
C ASN A 247 16.35 9.96 0.08
N GLY A 248 15.83 11.08 0.57
CA GLY A 248 15.58 12.27 -0.26
C GLY A 248 14.32 12.21 -1.13
N CYS A 249 13.39 11.28 -0.87
CA CYS A 249 12.04 11.31 -1.46
C CYS A 249 11.13 12.34 -0.78
N LYS A 250 11.42 12.70 0.48
CA LYS A 250 10.68 13.69 1.28
C LYS A 250 9.18 13.38 1.46
N PHE A 251 8.84 12.09 1.51
CA PHE A 251 7.47 11.63 1.73
C PHE A 251 7.17 11.59 3.24
N GLY A 252 6.14 12.29 3.67
CA GLY A 252 5.57 12.22 5.02
C GLY A 252 4.28 11.39 5.07
N GLY A 253 3.47 11.60 6.11
CA GLY A 253 2.21 10.88 6.35
C GLY A 253 1.27 10.86 5.14
N GLY A 254 0.50 9.78 4.98
CA GLY A 254 -0.35 9.53 3.81
C GLY A 254 0.37 8.85 2.63
N ALA A 255 1.70 8.94 2.52
CA ALA A 255 2.46 8.16 1.54
C ALA A 255 2.51 6.66 1.86
N SER A 256 2.28 6.29 3.12
CA SER A 256 2.24 4.91 3.61
C SER A 256 1.44 3.97 2.73
N GLY A 257 1.93 2.75 2.52
CA GLY A 257 1.34 1.74 1.64
C GLY A 257 1.58 1.96 0.15
N GLY A 258 2.10 3.12 -0.26
CA GLY A 258 2.46 3.39 -1.64
C GLY A 258 3.58 2.46 -2.14
N PRO A 259 3.53 1.99 -3.40
CA PRO A 259 4.41 0.91 -3.86
C PRO A 259 5.83 1.38 -4.13
N TRP A 260 6.77 0.46 -3.92
CA TRP A 260 8.14 0.54 -4.44
C TRP A 260 8.25 -0.43 -5.60
N LEU A 261 8.36 0.12 -6.81
CA LEU A 261 8.38 -0.66 -8.04
C LEU A 261 9.80 -0.91 -8.53
N ALA A 262 10.15 -2.18 -8.66
CA ALA A 262 11.28 -2.63 -9.46
C ALA A 262 10.84 -2.81 -10.92
N ASN A 263 11.79 -2.80 -11.86
CA ASN A 263 11.53 -3.05 -13.29
C ASN A 263 10.42 -2.17 -13.87
N TYR A 264 10.31 -0.92 -13.39
CA TYR A 264 9.27 0.00 -13.82
C TYR A 264 9.50 0.48 -15.26
N SER A 265 8.48 0.40 -16.09
CA SER A 265 8.49 0.90 -17.46
C SER A 265 7.62 2.14 -17.59
N ASN A 266 8.20 3.26 -18.03
CA ASN A 266 7.45 4.48 -18.34
C ASN A 266 6.47 4.30 -19.51
N THR A 267 6.66 3.29 -20.37
CA THR A 267 5.76 3.02 -21.50
C THR A 267 4.44 2.42 -21.02
N SER A 268 4.50 1.39 -20.17
CA SER A 268 3.31 0.75 -19.61
C SER A 268 2.79 1.46 -18.35
N ALA A 269 3.63 2.28 -17.70
CA ALA A 269 3.43 2.79 -16.35
C ALA A 269 3.22 1.66 -15.32
N LEU A 270 3.93 0.54 -15.49
CA LEU A 270 3.86 -0.63 -14.62
C LEU A 270 5.26 -1.14 -14.27
N GLY A 271 5.38 -1.74 -13.08
CA GLY A 271 6.56 -2.47 -12.61
C GLY A 271 6.13 -3.60 -11.68
N SER A 272 7.08 -4.12 -10.89
CA SER A 272 6.82 -5.15 -9.88
C SER A 272 6.96 -4.56 -8.48
N ILE A 273 5.91 -4.68 -7.65
CA ILE A 273 5.94 -4.27 -6.25
C ILE A 273 6.93 -5.17 -5.51
N ARG A 274 7.94 -4.55 -4.90
CA ARG A 274 8.98 -5.22 -4.11
C ARG A 274 9.00 -4.78 -2.65
N SER A 275 8.29 -3.70 -2.35
CA SER A 275 8.09 -3.13 -1.01
C SER A 275 6.93 -2.13 -1.06
N VAL A 276 6.52 -1.65 0.11
CA VAL A 276 5.61 -0.51 0.28
C VAL A 276 6.26 0.55 1.19
N ASN A 277 5.84 1.81 1.08
CA ASN A 277 6.16 2.84 2.07
C ASN A 277 5.60 2.40 3.43
N SER A 278 6.44 2.26 4.45
CA SER A 278 6.00 1.80 5.77
C SER A 278 6.28 2.86 6.83
N PHE A 279 7.53 3.25 7.00
CA PHE A 279 7.92 4.19 8.06
C PHE A 279 9.10 5.08 7.65
N GLY A 280 9.29 6.15 8.41
CA GLY A 280 10.41 7.06 8.34
C GLY A 280 10.77 7.56 9.75
N PRO A 281 11.72 8.51 9.85
CA PRO A 281 12.04 9.15 11.13
C PRO A 281 10.87 10.02 11.62
N SER A 282 10.67 10.12 12.94
CA SER A 282 9.54 10.83 13.56
C SER A 282 9.52 12.34 13.31
N ASP A 283 10.69 12.94 13.18
CA ASP A 283 10.91 14.39 13.20
C ASP A 283 11.43 14.94 11.87
N SER A 284 11.51 14.09 10.84
CA SER A 284 12.00 14.50 9.53
C SER A 284 11.43 13.63 8.40
N VAL A 285 11.74 14.02 7.16
CA VAL A 285 11.42 13.25 5.95
C VAL A 285 12.70 12.85 5.21
N GLU A 286 13.77 12.60 5.96
CA GLU A 286 15.10 12.29 5.42
C GLU A 286 15.07 11.03 4.55
N TYR A 287 14.40 9.99 5.04
CA TYR A 287 14.26 8.71 4.37
C TYR A 287 12.85 8.16 4.52
N ILE A 288 12.49 7.27 3.59
CA ILE A 288 11.35 6.37 3.71
C ILE A 288 11.88 4.94 3.62
N ALA A 289 11.33 4.07 4.45
CA ALA A 289 11.70 2.67 4.54
C ALA A 289 10.48 1.76 4.39
N GLY A 290 10.75 0.52 4.00
CA GLY A 290 9.73 -0.49 3.75
C GLY A 290 10.23 -1.91 4.00
N PRO A 291 9.32 -2.85 4.35
CA PRO A 291 9.68 -4.23 4.61
C PRO A 291 10.24 -4.93 3.37
N PHE A 292 11.07 -5.95 3.60
CA PHE A 292 11.45 -6.87 2.54
C PHE A 292 10.33 -7.87 2.26
N PHE A 293 9.94 -7.97 0.99
CA PHE A 293 8.97 -8.97 0.57
C PHE A 293 9.65 -10.32 0.42
N ARG A 294 9.36 -11.26 1.33
CA ARG A 294 9.86 -12.65 1.30
C ARG A 294 8.74 -13.61 0.91
N SER A 295 8.99 -14.91 0.98
CA SER A 295 7.96 -15.94 0.78
C SER A 295 6.73 -15.79 1.68
N ASP A 296 6.86 -15.17 2.85
CA ASP A 296 5.72 -14.86 3.72
C ASP A 296 4.76 -13.85 3.06
N VAL A 297 5.27 -12.82 2.39
CA VAL A 297 4.47 -11.84 1.62
C VAL A 297 3.87 -12.49 0.37
N ARG A 298 4.60 -13.38 -0.30
CA ARG A 298 4.04 -14.21 -1.38
C ARG A 298 2.84 -15.01 -0.87
N ALA A 299 3.00 -15.70 0.26
CA ALA A 299 1.93 -16.50 0.84
C ALA A 299 0.74 -15.62 1.27
N LEU A 300 0.97 -14.40 1.78
CA LEU A 300 -0.11 -13.44 2.06
C LEU A 300 -0.87 -13.03 0.80
N TRP A 301 -0.15 -12.77 -0.30
CA TRP A 301 -0.76 -12.48 -1.60
C TRP A 301 -1.56 -13.67 -2.14
N GLU A 302 -1.05 -14.90 -2.04
CA GLU A 302 -1.76 -16.11 -2.47
C GLU A 302 -3.06 -16.31 -1.68
N ASN A 303 -3.02 -16.08 -0.37
CA ASN A 303 -4.22 -16.13 0.48
C ASN A 303 -5.24 -15.05 0.12
N ALA A 304 -4.80 -13.82 -0.15
CA ALA A 304 -5.69 -12.75 -0.62
C ALA A 304 -6.27 -13.06 -1.99
N ASN A 305 -5.47 -13.63 -2.89
CA ASN A 305 -5.92 -14.04 -4.21
C ASN A 305 -7.01 -15.13 -4.15
N GLY A 306 -6.94 -16.01 -3.16
CA GLY A 306 -7.94 -17.05 -2.90
C GLY A 306 -9.23 -16.59 -2.22
N ASP A 307 -9.39 -15.29 -1.96
CA ASP A 307 -10.64 -14.73 -1.42
C ASP A 307 -11.81 -14.75 -2.43
N TRP A 308 -11.51 -14.96 -3.73
CA TRP A 308 -12.47 -14.92 -4.85
C TRP A 308 -12.11 -15.91 -5.95
#